data_AF-X1RNZ1-F1
#
_entry.id   AF-X1RNZ1-F1
#
_cell.length_a   1.000
_cell.length_b   1.000
_cell.length_c   1.000
_cell.angle_alpha   90.00
_cell.angle_beta   90.00
_cell.angle_gamma   90.00
#
_symmetry.space_group_name_H-M   'P 1'
#
loop_
_entity.id
_entity.type
_entity.pdbx_description
1 polymer ?
#
loop_
_entity_poly.entity_id
_entity_poly.type
_entity_poly.pdbx_seq_one_letter_code
_entity_poly.pdbx_strand_id
1 'polypeptide(L)'
;MKLGRQWRKNNPEKIKKYFNQWQKNNREDVKEYKKKWMENKYKTDSKFNLNLKISRVIRKSLKGNKAGRKWETLVGYILDDLIKRLKKTMPEGYTWQDFLSGRLHIDHKIPMSAFNFTRPEHTDFKK
;
A
#
# COMPACT_ATOMS: atom_id res chain seq x y z
N MET A 1 14.34 -33.92 12.11
CA MET A 1 14.09 -32.50 12.46
C MET A 1 12.65 -32.21 12.94
N LYS A 2 12.12 -32.93 13.95
CA LYS A 2 10.79 -32.66 14.56
C LYS A 2 10.90 -31.87 15.88
N LEU A 3 11.96 -32.06 16.65
CA LEU A 3 12.17 -31.50 17.99
C LEU A 3 12.18 -29.96 18.03
N GLY A 4 12.91 -29.29 17.13
CA GLY A 4 12.97 -27.82 17.09
C GLY A 4 11.65 -27.14 16.71
N ARG A 5 10.80 -27.82 15.91
CA ARG A 5 9.47 -27.31 15.52
C ARG A 5 8.48 -27.43 16.67
N GLN A 6 8.49 -28.57 17.36
CA GLN A 6 7.66 -28.83 18.54
C GLN A 6 7.98 -27.86 19.68
N TRP A 7 9.27 -27.63 19.95
CA TRP A 7 9.71 -26.69 20.99
C TRP A 7 9.23 -25.26 20.72
N ARG A 8 9.26 -24.82 19.45
CA ARG A 8 8.76 -23.50 19.08
C ARG A 8 7.26 -23.34 19.28
N LYS A 9 6.49 -24.38 18.95
CA LYS A 9 5.04 -24.39 19.17
C LYS A 9 4.67 -24.30 20.66
N ASN A 10 5.47 -24.93 21.52
CA ASN A 10 5.21 -24.98 22.96
C ASN A 10 5.82 -23.80 23.75
N ASN A 11 6.66 -22.96 23.13
CA ASN A 11 7.30 -21.82 23.78
C ASN A 11 7.12 -20.49 23.02
N PRO A 12 5.89 -20.12 22.62
CA PRO A 12 5.65 -18.95 21.78
C PRO A 12 6.07 -17.65 22.46
N GLU A 13 5.87 -17.53 23.77
CA GLU A 13 6.24 -16.33 24.54
C GLU A 13 7.75 -16.13 24.61
N LYS A 14 8.51 -17.21 24.87
CA LYS A 14 9.98 -17.14 24.92
C LYS A 14 10.55 -16.74 23.56
N ILE A 15 9.98 -17.25 22.48
CA ILE A 15 10.37 -16.88 21.11
C ILE A 15 10.05 -15.43 20.81
N LYS A 16 8.85 -14.98 21.17
CA LYS A 16 8.45 -13.58 21.02
C LYS A 16 9.40 -12.66 21.79
N LYS A 17 9.72 -12.99 23.04
CA LYS A 17 10.65 -12.23 23.88
C LYS A 17 12.05 -12.16 23.26
N TYR A 18 12.59 -13.32 22.84
CA TYR A 18 13.88 -13.40 22.16
C TYR A 18 13.91 -12.56 20.88
N PHE A 19 12.89 -12.69 20.03
CA PHE A 19 12.80 -11.97 18.77
C PHE A 19 12.68 -10.46 18.98
N ASN A 20 11.89 -10.02 19.96
CA ASN A 20 11.77 -8.60 20.32
C ASN A 20 13.12 -8.04 20.80
N GLN A 21 13.86 -8.80 21.62
CA GLN A 21 15.18 -8.38 22.09
C GLN A 21 16.18 -8.31 20.93
N TRP A 22 16.18 -9.31 20.06
CA TRP A 22 17.01 -9.32 18.85
C TRP A 22 16.70 -8.12 17.95
N GLN A 23 15.41 -7.82 17.70
CA GLN A 23 15.02 -6.65 16.91
C GLN A 23 15.46 -5.32 17.55
N LYS A 24 15.40 -5.22 18.89
CA LYS A 24 15.89 -4.04 19.62
C LYS A 24 17.39 -3.85 19.42
N ASN A 25 18.16 -4.93 19.55
CA ASN A 25 19.61 -4.89 19.43
C ASN A 25 20.08 -4.68 17.98
N ASN A 26 19.32 -5.14 16.99
CA ASN A 26 19.64 -5.04 15.55
C ASN A 26 18.71 -4.03 14.84
N ARG A 27 18.32 -2.97 15.55
CA ARG A 27 17.30 -2.02 15.08
C ARG A 27 17.66 -1.39 13.74
N GLU A 28 18.90 -0.96 13.58
CA GLU A 28 19.36 -0.31 12.35
C GLU A 28 19.45 -1.30 11.19
N ASP A 29 19.96 -2.51 11.39
CA ASP A 29 20.01 -3.55 10.35
C ASP A 29 18.60 -3.93 9.88
N VAL A 30 17.67 -4.10 10.82
CA VAL A 30 16.26 -4.41 10.51
C VAL A 30 15.62 -3.26 9.72
N LYS A 31 15.93 -2.01 10.09
CA LYS A 31 15.42 -0.82 9.41
C LYS A 31 16.01 -0.70 8.00
N GLU A 32 17.31 -0.93 7.83
CA GLU A 32 17.99 -0.89 6.54
C GLU A 32 17.46 -1.99 5.62
N TYR A 33 17.34 -3.23 6.12
CA TYR A 33 16.76 -4.34 5.39
C TYR A 33 15.34 -4.02 4.93
N LYS A 34 14.49 -3.52 5.83
CA LYS A 34 13.12 -3.11 5.49
C LYS A 34 13.10 -2.00 4.45
N LYS A 35 13.99 -1.01 4.56
CA LYS A 35 14.11 0.08 3.58
C LYS A 35 14.45 -0.48 2.19
N LYS A 36 15.49 -1.31 2.09
CA LYS A 36 15.89 -1.95 0.81
C LYS A 36 14.76 -2.80 0.23
N TRP A 37 14.10 -3.60 1.06
CA TRP A 37 12.95 -4.41 0.64
C TRP A 37 11.80 -3.55 0.11
N MET A 38 11.44 -2.48 0.82
CA MET A 38 10.40 -1.53 0.42
C MET A 38 10.74 -0.83 -0.88
N GLU A 39 11.97 -0.34 -1.04
CA GLU A 39 12.43 0.31 -2.26
C GLU A 39 12.39 -0.63 -3.46
N ASN A 40 12.88 -1.87 -3.29
CA ASN A 40 12.85 -2.87 -4.34
C ASN A 40 11.40 -3.22 -4.72
N LYS A 41 10.54 -3.49 -3.73
CA LYS A 41 9.11 -3.76 -3.99
C LYS A 41 8.42 -2.60 -4.67
N TYR A 42 8.69 -1.36 -4.26
CA TYR A 42 8.08 -0.19 -4.88
C TYR A 42 8.46 -0.02 -6.36
N LYS A 43 9.69 -0.40 -6.74
CA LYS A 43 10.19 -0.32 -8.13
C LYS A 43 9.77 -1.50 -9.01
N THR A 44 9.62 -2.69 -8.44
CA THR A 44 9.42 -3.94 -9.19
C THR A 44 7.98 -4.46 -9.15
N ASP A 45 7.26 -4.20 -8.06
CA ASP A 45 5.91 -4.70 -7.84
C ASP A 45 4.91 -3.57 -8.05
N SER A 46 4.30 -3.63 -9.21
CA SER A 46 3.46 -2.55 -9.70
C SER A 46 2.10 -2.47 -9.00
N LYS A 47 1.58 -3.62 -8.56
CA LYS A 47 0.40 -3.71 -7.71
C LYS A 47 0.68 -3.08 -6.35
N PHE A 48 1.83 -3.40 -5.76
CA PHE A 48 2.26 -2.82 -4.49
C PHE A 48 2.41 -1.29 -4.59
N ASN A 49 3.08 -0.80 -5.62
CA ASN A 49 3.26 0.63 -5.88
C ASN A 49 1.92 1.38 -5.97
N LEU A 50 1.02 0.92 -6.83
CA LEU A 50 -0.28 1.54 -7.05
C LEU A 50 -1.14 1.52 -5.78
N ASN A 51 -1.18 0.38 -5.09
CA ASN A 51 -1.93 0.24 -3.84
C ASN A 51 -1.48 1.25 -2.76
N LEU A 52 -0.16 1.48 -2.64
CA LEU A 52 0.40 2.48 -1.74
C LEU A 52 0.00 3.91 -2.13
N LYS A 53 0.09 4.24 -3.43
CA LYS A 53 -0.29 5.57 -3.94
C LYS A 53 -1.76 5.89 -3.65
N ILE A 54 -2.67 4.98 -4.00
CA ILE A 54 -4.12 5.15 -3.80
C ILE A 54 -4.46 5.23 -2.31
N SER A 55 -3.89 4.33 -1.50
CA SER A 55 -4.07 4.37 -0.05
C SER A 55 -3.63 5.69 0.57
N ARG A 56 -2.54 6.30 0.06
CA ARG A 56 -2.04 7.60 0.52
C ARG A 56 -2.97 8.73 0.12
N VAL A 57 -3.42 8.76 -1.14
CA VAL A 57 -4.34 9.80 -1.64
C VAL A 57 -5.63 9.77 -0.84
N ILE A 58 -6.28 8.61 -0.69
CA ILE A 58 -7.54 8.49 0.07
C ILE A 58 -7.36 8.85 1.54
N ARG A 59 -6.22 8.48 2.16
CA ARG A 59 -5.94 8.89 3.54
C ARG A 59 -5.85 10.41 3.66
N LYS A 60 -5.21 11.08 2.70
CA LYS A 60 -5.11 12.54 2.66
C LYS A 60 -6.50 13.17 2.48
N SER A 61 -7.29 12.66 1.54
CA SER A 61 -8.63 13.20 1.23
C SER A 61 -9.62 13.04 2.38
N LEU A 62 -9.47 12.01 3.22
CA LEU A 62 -10.36 11.76 4.36
C LEU A 62 -9.86 12.33 5.70
N LYS A 63 -8.68 12.97 5.78
CA LYS A 63 -8.10 13.63 6.97
C LYS A 63 -8.46 12.98 8.33
N GLY A 64 -8.22 11.67 8.47
CA GLY A 64 -8.50 10.89 9.68
C GLY A 64 -9.76 10.01 9.59
N ASN A 65 -10.75 10.37 8.77
CA ASN A 65 -11.98 9.61 8.57
C ASN A 65 -11.81 8.30 7.78
N LYS A 66 -10.59 7.99 7.31
CA LYS A 66 -10.28 6.67 6.74
C LYS A 66 -10.38 5.56 7.80
N ALA A 67 -10.09 5.87 9.07
CA ALA A 67 -10.24 4.96 10.22
C ALA A 67 -9.67 3.54 10.00
N GLY A 68 -8.50 3.43 9.36
CA GLY A 68 -7.86 2.13 9.08
C GLY A 68 -8.54 1.27 8.00
N ARG A 69 -9.71 1.66 7.48
CA ARG A 69 -10.45 0.92 6.44
C ARG A 69 -9.59 0.71 5.19
N LYS A 70 -9.75 -0.43 4.51
CA LYS A 70 -9.12 -0.66 3.20
C LYS A 70 -9.66 0.36 2.20
N TRP A 71 -8.84 0.79 1.24
CA TRP A 71 -9.32 1.79 0.29
C TRP A 71 -10.37 1.20 -0.66
N GLU A 72 -10.22 -0.06 -1.05
CA GLU A 72 -11.16 -0.80 -1.92
C GLU A 72 -12.57 -0.82 -1.33
N THR A 73 -12.69 -1.01 0.00
CA THR A 73 -13.99 -0.99 0.69
C THR A 73 -14.66 0.38 0.69
N LEU A 74 -13.90 1.46 0.50
CA LEU A 74 -14.44 2.83 0.50
C LEU A 74 -14.99 3.21 -0.87
N VAL A 75 -14.30 2.80 -1.94
CA VAL A 75 -14.63 3.18 -3.31
C VAL A 75 -15.45 2.12 -4.06
N GLY A 76 -15.47 0.88 -3.59
CA GLY A 76 -16.34 -0.18 -4.14
C GLY A 76 -15.76 -0.95 -5.33
N TYR A 77 -14.46 -0.82 -5.61
CA TYR A 77 -13.75 -1.61 -6.62
C TYR A 77 -12.40 -2.08 -6.10
N ILE A 78 -11.84 -3.12 -6.74
CA ILE A 78 -10.56 -3.71 -6.32
C ILE A 78 -9.37 -3.17 -7.12
N LEU A 79 -8.16 -3.45 -6.65
CA LEU A 79 -6.93 -3.04 -7.32
C LEU A 79 -6.85 -3.48 -8.79
N ASP A 80 -7.32 -4.69 -9.11
CA ASP A 80 -7.26 -5.21 -10.47
C ASP A 80 -8.18 -4.45 -11.43
N ASP A 81 -9.35 -3.99 -10.97
CA ASP A 81 -10.25 -3.13 -11.76
C ASP A 81 -9.60 -1.78 -12.05
N LEU A 82 -8.92 -1.21 -11.06
CA LEU A 82 -8.19 0.04 -11.21
C LEU A 82 -7.06 -0.10 -12.23
N ILE A 83 -6.27 -1.17 -12.15
CA ILE A 83 -5.20 -1.45 -13.11
C ILE A 83 -5.78 -1.60 -14.52
N LYS A 84 -6.87 -2.34 -14.68
CA LYS A 84 -7.55 -2.52 -15.96
C LYS A 84 -8.01 -1.17 -16.54
N ARG A 85 -8.56 -0.29 -15.70
CA ARG A 85 -8.98 1.05 -16.13
C ARG A 85 -7.78 1.92 -16.52
N LEU A 86 -6.74 1.96 -15.70
CA LEU A 86 -5.55 2.78 -15.95
C LEU A 86 -4.81 2.34 -17.22
N LYS A 87 -4.69 1.03 -17.47
CA LYS A 87 -4.09 0.50 -18.71
C LYS A 87 -4.82 1.01 -19.95
N LYS A 88 -6.16 1.12 -19.91
CA LYS A 88 -6.96 1.66 -21.01
C LYS A 88 -6.81 3.16 -21.21
N THR A 89 -6.29 3.89 -20.23
CA THR A 89 -6.07 5.35 -20.31
C THR A 89 -4.60 5.70 -20.57
N MET A 90 -3.71 4.71 -20.68
CA MET A 90 -2.31 4.97 -20.99
C MET A 90 -2.19 5.48 -22.44
N PRO A 91 -1.38 6.52 -22.68
CA PRO A 91 -1.11 6.97 -24.04
C PRO A 91 -0.40 5.89 -24.85
N GLU A 92 -0.59 5.93 -26.17
CA GLU A 92 0.09 5.01 -27.09
C GLU A 92 1.61 5.12 -26.95
N GLY A 93 2.31 3.98 -27.01
CA GLY A 93 3.76 3.88 -26.85
C GLY A 93 4.26 3.90 -25.40
N TYR A 94 3.40 4.15 -24.41
CA TYR A 94 3.78 4.08 -22.99
C TYR A 94 3.48 2.72 -22.38
N THR A 95 4.35 2.31 -21.45
CA THR A 95 4.22 1.06 -20.72
C THR A 95 4.00 1.29 -19.23
N TRP A 96 3.57 0.25 -18.53
CA TRP A 96 3.45 0.31 -17.07
C TRP A 96 4.79 0.60 -16.37
N GLN A 97 5.92 0.26 -17.01
CA GLN A 97 7.25 0.59 -16.51
C GLN A 97 7.55 2.10 -16.59
N ASP A 98 7.00 2.80 -17.58
CA ASP A 98 7.08 4.27 -17.65
C ASP A 98 6.33 4.93 -16.49
N PHE A 99 5.20 4.35 -16.08
CA PHE A 99 4.52 4.76 -14.85
C PHE A 99 5.36 4.48 -13.59
N LEU A 100 5.97 3.29 -13.47
CA LEU A 100 6.80 2.96 -12.30
C LEU A 100 8.08 3.79 -12.20
N SER A 101 8.68 4.15 -13.33
CA SER A 101 9.85 5.03 -13.40
C SER A 101 9.51 6.51 -13.16
N GLY A 102 8.23 6.87 -13.10
CA GLY A 102 7.78 8.23 -12.84
C GLY A 102 7.67 9.12 -14.08
N ARG A 103 7.72 8.55 -15.30
CA ARG A 103 7.46 9.27 -16.56
C ARG A 103 5.97 9.55 -16.77
N LEU A 104 5.10 8.74 -16.15
CA LEU A 104 3.65 8.97 -16.14
C LEU A 104 3.14 9.25 -14.72
N HIS A 105 2.20 10.19 -14.65
CA HIS A 105 1.51 10.56 -13.43
C HIS A 105 0.01 10.25 -13.57
N ILE A 106 -0.60 9.82 -12.47
CA ILE A 106 -2.06 9.72 -12.37
C ILE A 106 -2.56 11.07 -11.87
N ASP A 107 -3.44 11.69 -12.64
CA ASP A 107 -4.09 12.94 -12.26
C ASP A 107 -5.61 12.82 -12.31
N HIS A 108 -6.29 13.80 -11.73
CA HIS A 108 -7.74 13.85 -11.65
C HIS A 108 -8.32 14.43 -12.94
N LYS A 109 -9.30 13.74 -13.53
CA LYS A 109 -10.07 14.25 -14.68
C LYS A 109 -10.96 15.43 -14.28
N ILE A 110 -11.47 15.41 -13.05
CA ILE A 110 -12.24 16.48 -12.42
C ILE A 110 -11.42 16.95 -11.21
N PRO A 111 -11.18 18.25 -11.02
CA PRO A 111 -10.33 18.72 -9.92
C PRO A 111 -10.92 18.30 -8.57
N MET A 112 -10.06 17.92 -7.63
CA MET A 112 -10.47 17.51 -6.28
C MET A 112 -11.29 18.58 -5.55
N SER A 113 -11.06 19.86 -5.86
CA SER A 113 -11.81 21.00 -5.29
C SER A 113 -13.27 21.06 -5.73
N ALA A 114 -13.66 20.33 -6.78
CA ALA A 114 -15.06 20.24 -7.21
C ALA A 114 -15.88 19.22 -6.40
N PHE A 115 -15.24 18.45 -5.51
CA PHE A 115 -15.91 17.43 -4.71
C PHE A 115 -16.12 17.91 -3.27
N ASN A 116 -17.32 17.74 -2.73
CA ASN A 116 -17.66 18.15 -1.36
C ASN A 116 -17.76 16.95 -0.42
N PHE A 117 -16.60 16.48 0.08
CA PHE A 117 -16.58 15.42 1.07
C PHE A 117 -15.53 15.61 2.17
N THR A 118 -15.86 15.14 3.37
CA THR A 118 -14.92 14.97 4.48
C THR A 118 -14.93 13.53 5.00
N ARG A 119 -15.97 12.78 4.66
CA ARG A 119 -16.22 11.40 5.09
C ARG A 119 -16.57 10.54 3.86
N PRO A 120 -16.25 9.24 3.88
CA PRO A 120 -16.54 8.37 2.74
C PRO A 120 -18.01 8.01 2.60
N GLU A 121 -18.84 8.36 3.59
CA GLU A 121 -20.30 8.24 3.52
C GLU A 121 -20.93 9.36 2.67
N HIS A 122 -20.22 10.45 2.38
CA HIS A 122 -20.73 11.52 1.54
C HIS A 122 -20.86 11.04 0.09
N THR A 123 -21.95 11.41 -0.58
CA THR A 123 -22.26 10.99 -1.96
C THR A 123 -21.16 11.39 -2.94
N ASP A 124 -20.63 12.61 -2.80
CA ASP A 124 -19.55 13.14 -3.64
C ASP A 124 -18.23 12.35 -3.52
N PHE A 125 -18.02 11.56 -2.47
CA PHE A 125 -16.80 10.76 -2.35
C PHE A 125 -16.73 9.62 -3.37
N LYS A 126 -17.88 9.13 -3.85
CA LYS A 126 -17.98 8.00 -4.79
C LYS A 126 -18.31 8.42 -6.23
N LYS A 127 -18.47 9.72 -6.48
CA LYS A 127 -18.78 10.26 -7.81
C LYS A 127 -17.56 10.27 -8.73
#